data_AF-A0A3M1X036-F1
#
_entry.id   AF-A0A3M1X036-F1
#
_cell.length_a   1.000
_cell.length_b   1.000
_cell.length_c   1.000
_cell.angle_alpha   90.00
_cell.angle_beta   90.00
_cell.angle_gamma   90.00
#
_symmetry.space_group_name_H-M   'P 1'
#
loop_
_entity.id
_entity.type
_entity.pdbx_description
1 polymer ?
#
loop_
_entity_poly.entity_id
_entity_poly.type
_entity_poly.pdbx_seq_one_letter_code
_entity_poly.pdbx_strand_id
1 'polypeptide(L)'
;MPHPNAGWLYYKKYYWDIDFTVDPNDRKSQEAQRRNEHNQLRFDRANEALCALKLPEKPFDPLEHSTESGLYTFEAATTYPGLLLGSGYQHETGHKGELKLGYYFDHTSGLPIIPGSSIKGMLRACFRHHDLIQGLLHKPQLNVSALEQAIFCGKDLDPETKTYQPRPMPLHDCFFDAFPIGSLNPKERRIFEQDYLTPHNPRDGAAGQFKEPVPVSFLKVRPDILYRFRFRLEDHEALGVTARQKYGLFSELIELFGLGAKTAVGYGHFVMQETKIPDINPNPAETIEKPQSPSTPETPLVQEQPLPNYTFSELKAAYRKGGNIIGLVKDNVNKQLLVEYMTDGSIRQATIRYAGSSSITVGARVRLKVTSPGKANQSQAPTFGFAGYER
;
A
#
# COMPACT_ATOMS: atom_id res chain seq x y z
N MET A 1 -23.22 -10.54 14.46
CA MET A 1 -24.32 -9.97 13.66
C MET A 1 -23.81 -9.74 12.25
N PRO A 2 -24.63 -9.92 11.19
CA PRO A 2 -24.21 -9.57 9.83
C PRO A 2 -23.80 -8.10 9.81
N HIS A 3 -22.64 -7.82 9.20
CA HIS A 3 -22.13 -6.47 9.06
C HIS A 3 -23.17 -5.63 8.30
N PRO A 4 -23.68 -4.51 8.84
CA PRO A 4 -24.61 -3.67 8.13
C PRO A 4 -23.98 -3.18 6.82
N ASN A 5 -24.71 -3.23 5.70
CA ASN A 5 -24.24 -2.68 4.43
C ASN A 5 -24.13 -1.14 4.57
N ALA A 6 -22.90 -0.60 4.52
CA ALA A 6 -22.68 0.83 4.75
C ALA A 6 -23.31 1.69 3.67
N GLY A 7 -23.29 1.23 2.40
CA GLY A 7 -23.95 1.91 1.29
C GLY A 7 -25.46 2.04 1.50
N TRP A 8 -26.15 1.01 1.97
CA TRP A 8 -27.58 1.09 2.28
C TRP A 8 -27.86 2.03 3.46
N LEU A 9 -27.02 1.98 4.50
CA LEU A 9 -27.13 2.91 5.63
C LEU A 9 -26.97 4.37 5.19
N TYR A 10 -26.00 4.63 4.32
CA TYR A 10 -25.66 5.95 3.82
C TYR A 10 -26.71 6.50 2.84
N TYR A 11 -27.14 5.72 1.85
CA TYR A 11 -28.02 6.22 0.79
C TYR A 11 -29.51 6.08 1.08
N LYS A 12 -29.92 5.17 1.97
CA LYS A 12 -31.33 4.89 2.25
C LYS A 12 -31.70 5.21 3.68
N LYS A 13 -31.08 4.54 4.66
CA LYS A 13 -31.45 4.72 6.06
C LYS A 13 -31.17 6.13 6.58
N TYR A 14 -30.13 6.79 6.06
CA TYR A 14 -29.71 8.14 6.44
C TYR A 14 -30.84 9.18 6.37
N TYR A 15 -31.78 9.00 5.43
CA TYR A 15 -32.89 9.90 5.18
C TYR A 15 -34.22 9.43 5.77
N TRP A 16 -34.21 8.34 6.54
CA TRP A 16 -35.42 7.82 7.18
C TRP A 16 -35.83 8.74 8.34
N ASP A 17 -37.11 9.12 8.37
CA ASP A 17 -37.73 9.97 9.39
C ASP A 17 -37.16 11.40 9.39
N ILE A 18 -36.69 11.86 8.23
CA ILE A 18 -36.32 13.25 8.01
C ILE A 18 -37.53 13.98 7.44
N ASP A 19 -37.86 15.11 8.05
CA ASP A 19 -38.90 16.00 7.57
C ASP A 19 -38.33 16.97 6.52
N PHE A 20 -38.61 16.72 5.24
CA PHE A 20 -38.17 17.55 4.11
C PHE A 20 -39.12 18.70 3.79
N THR A 21 -40.11 19.00 4.64
CA THR A 21 -41.04 20.10 4.38
C THR A 21 -40.31 21.45 4.33
N VAL A 22 -40.31 22.07 3.14
CA VAL A 22 -39.78 23.41 2.92
C VAL A 22 -40.96 24.37 2.84
N ASP A 23 -41.32 25.00 3.95
CA ASP A 23 -42.28 26.12 3.94
C ASP A 23 -41.52 27.45 3.84
N PRO A 24 -41.62 28.18 2.71
CA PRO A 24 -40.94 29.46 2.49
C PRO A 24 -41.37 30.55 3.48
N ASN A 25 -42.60 30.49 4.00
CA ASN A 25 -43.18 31.48 4.90
C ASN A 25 -42.89 31.20 6.38
N ASP A 26 -42.39 29.99 6.68
CA ASP A 26 -42.33 29.45 8.05
C ASP A 26 -40.90 29.41 8.62
N ARG A 27 -39.89 29.90 7.89
CA ARG A 27 -38.45 29.76 8.24
C ARG A 27 -38.04 30.25 9.64
N LYS A 28 -38.90 31.03 10.32
CA LYS A 28 -38.65 31.57 11.67
C LYS A 28 -39.68 31.12 12.72
N SER A 29 -40.63 30.25 12.39
CA SER A 29 -41.58 29.77 13.38
C SER A 29 -40.93 28.79 14.36
N GLN A 30 -41.58 28.63 15.51
CA GLN A 30 -41.18 27.61 16.49
C GLN A 30 -41.29 26.19 15.91
N GLU A 31 -42.21 25.96 14.96
CA GLU A 31 -42.37 24.66 14.31
C GLU A 31 -41.19 24.36 13.38
N ALA A 32 -40.78 25.32 12.56
CA ALA A 32 -39.59 25.18 11.72
C ALA A 32 -38.31 24.97 12.55
N GLN A 33 -38.19 25.63 13.69
CA GLN A 33 -37.08 25.40 14.62
C GLN A 33 -37.09 23.97 15.16
N ARG A 34 -38.24 23.49 15.68
CA ARG A 34 -38.39 22.10 16.17
C ARG A 34 -38.09 21.07 15.08
N ARG A 35 -38.55 21.28 13.84
CA ARG A 35 -38.24 20.41 12.70
C ARG A 35 -36.74 20.36 12.42
N ASN A 36 -36.08 21.51 12.39
CA ASN A 36 -34.63 21.58 12.16
C ASN A 36 -33.84 20.89 13.26
N GLU A 37 -34.21 21.08 14.53
CA GLU A 37 -33.60 20.40 15.66
C GLU A 37 -33.82 18.88 15.61
N HIS A 38 -35.03 18.45 15.24
CA HIS A 38 -35.34 17.04 15.03
C HIS A 38 -34.46 16.41 13.94
N ASN A 39 -34.43 17.02 12.76
CA ASN A 39 -33.64 16.53 11.63
C ASN A 39 -32.14 16.50 11.97
N GLN A 40 -31.63 17.54 12.62
CA GLN A 40 -30.23 17.59 13.03
C GLN A 40 -29.88 16.43 13.97
N LEU A 41 -30.69 16.18 15.01
CA LEU A 41 -30.49 15.05 15.93
C LEU A 41 -30.52 13.70 15.20
N ARG A 42 -31.36 13.55 14.17
CA ARG A 42 -31.43 12.34 13.35
C ARG A 42 -30.18 12.15 12.51
N PHE A 43 -29.69 13.21 11.85
CA PHE A 43 -28.45 13.15 11.09
C PHE A 43 -27.25 12.85 11.99
N ASP A 44 -27.17 13.46 13.18
CA ASP A 44 -26.10 13.19 14.14
C ASP A 44 -26.07 11.71 14.55
N ARG A 45 -27.23 11.12 14.87
CA ARG A 45 -27.33 9.68 15.15
C ARG A 45 -26.95 8.80 13.95
N ALA A 46 -27.31 9.22 12.73
CA ALA A 46 -26.95 8.49 11.53
C ALA A 46 -25.44 8.56 11.25
N ASN A 47 -24.82 9.73 11.46
CA ASN A 47 -23.37 9.95 11.36
C ASN A 47 -22.63 9.08 12.37
N GLU A 48 -23.09 9.03 13.63
CA GLU A 48 -22.55 8.16 14.67
C GLU A 48 -22.66 6.68 14.28
N ALA A 49 -23.81 6.26 13.77
CA ALA A 49 -24.03 4.88 13.34
C ALA A 49 -23.10 4.48 12.17
N LEU A 50 -22.86 5.38 11.21
CA LEU A 50 -21.92 5.17 10.11
C LEU A 50 -20.48 5.08 10.62
N CYS A 51 -20.07 5.99 11.50
CA CYS A 51 -18.72 5.98 12.09
C CYS A 51 -18.49 4.75 12.98
N ALA A 52 -19.53 4.20 13.59
CA ALA A 52 -19.46 3.00 14.43
C ALA A 52 -19.27 1.70 13.62
N LEU A 53 -19.39 1.72 12.28
CA LEU A 53 -19.20 0.54 11.44
C LEU A 53 -17.76 0.04 11.50
N LYS A 54 -17.60 -1.28 11.67
CA LYS A 54 -16.30 -1.94 11.86
C LYS A 54 -16.10 -3.06 10.86
N LEU A 55 -14.95 -3.11 10.19
CA LEU A 55 -14.62 -4.18 9.24
C LEU A 55 -14.86 -5.58 9.84
N PRO A 56 -15.42 -6.52 9.07
CA PRO A 56 -15.65 -7.89 9.53
C PRO A 56 -14.32 -8.55 9.87
N GLU A 57 -14.26 -9.38 10.93
CA GLU A 57 -13.02 -10.04 11.39
C GLU A 57 -12.34 -10.84 10.28
N LYS A 58 -13.12 -11.65 9.56
CA LYS A 58 -12.69 -12.25 8.30
C LYS A 58 -12.89 -11.21 7.18
N PRO A 59 -11.83 -10.79 6.47
CA PRO A 59 -11.97 -9.85 5.36
C PRO A 59 -12.83 -10.44 4.24
N PHE A 60 -13.59 -9.56 3.59
CA PHE A 60 -14.18 -9.91 2.30
C PHE A 60 -13.08 -9.86 1.24
N ASP A 61 -12.71 -11.02 0.72
CA ASP A 61 -11.79 -11.15 -0.39
C ASP A 61 -12.46 -11.91 -1.54
N PRO A 62 -12.89 -11.22 -2.61
CA PRO A 62 -13.51 -11.87 -3.77
C PRO A 62 -12.62 -12.89 -4.47
N LEU A 63 -11.30 -12.79 -4.30
CA LEU A 63 -10.29 -13.58 -4.98
C LEU A 63 -9.42 -14.39 -4.00
N GLU A 64 -9.92 -14.65 -2.78
CA GLU A 64 -9.19 -15.41 -1.73
C GLU A 64 -8.66 -16.76 -2.23
N HIS A 65 -9.38 -17.39 -3.17
CA HIS A 65 -9.07 -18.70 -3.73
C HIS A 65 -8.56 -18.65 -5.18
N SER A 66 -8.23 -17.46 -5.70
CA SER A 66 -7.71 -17.36 -7.06
C SER A 66 -6.28 -17.89 -7.13
N THR A 67 -6.06 -18.90 -7.98
CA THR A 67 -4.74 -19.42 -8.35
C THR A 67 -4.31 -18.92 -9.74
N GLU A 68 -4.88 -17.81 -10.20
CA GLU A 68 -4.58 -17.27 -11.54
C GLU A 68 -3.09 -16.92 -11.67
N SER A 69 -2.45 -17.43 -12.73
CA SER A 69 -1.10 -17.04 -13.08
C SER A 69 -1.04 -15.56 -13.46
N GLY A 70 0.01 -14.86 -13.04
CA GLY A 70 0.19 -13.43 -13.33
C GLY A 70 -0.63 -12.50 -12.43
N LEU A 71 -1.25 -13.01 -11.36
CA LEU A 71 -1.89 -12.19 -10.33
C LEU A 71 -0.84 -11.64 -9.35
N TYR A 72 -0.71 -10.32 -9.33
CA TYR A 72 0.14 -9.59 -8.40
C TYR A 72 -0.71 -8.89 -7.35
N THR A 73 -0.32 -9.04 -6.09
CA THR A 73 -1.06 -8.49 -4.94
C THR A 73 -0.10 -7.80 -3.98
N PHE A 74 -0.50 -6.62 -3.50
CA PHE A 74 0.13 -5.96 -2.36
C PHE A 74 -0.90 -5.33 -1.45
N GLU A 75 -0.46 -5.00 -0.25
CA GLU A 75 -1.29 -4.35 0.76
C GLU A 75 -0.69 -3.00 1.11
N ALA A 76 -1.56 -2.00 1.22
CA ALA A 76 -1.14 -0.66 1.62
C ALA A 76 -2.18 -0.05 2.55
N ALA A 77 -1.72 0.62 3.60
CA ALA A 77 -2.58 1.23 4.60
C ALA A 77 -2.76 2.72 4.32
N THR A 78 -3.97 3.24 4.51
CA THR A 78 -4.26 4.67 4.40
C THR A 78 -3.49 5.47 5.46
N THR A 79 -2.93 6.61 5.10
CA THR A 79 -2.28 7.52 6.06
C THR A 79 -3.20 8.65 6.49
N TYR A 80 -2.81 9.41 7.52
CA TYR A 80 -3.49 10.66 7.87
C TYR A 80 -3.50 11.64 6.67
N PRO A 81 -4.64 12.31 6.36
CA PRO A 81 -5.90 12.40 7.09
C PRO A 81 -6.93 11.31 6.78
N GLY A 82 -6.59 10.30 5.97
CA GLY A 82 -7.48 9.20 5.57
C GLY A 82 -7.77 9.24 4.07
N LEU A 83 -8.75 8.45 3.64
CA LEU A 83 -9.10 8.31 2.22
C LEU A 83 -10.50 8.89 1.96
N LEU A 84 -10.59 9.78 0.97
CA LEU A 84 -11.85 10.35 0.50
C LEU A 84 -12.19 9.81 -0.88
N LEU A 85 -13.35 9.17 -1.01
CA LEU A 85 -13.83 8.59 -2.26
C LEU A 85 -15.18 9.20 -2.63
N GLY A 86 -15.43 9.36 -3.94
CA GLY A 86 -16.76 9.69 -4.42
C GLY A 86 -17.29 11.07 -4.03
N SER A 87 -16.41 12.03 -3.70
CA SER A 87 -16.84 13.39 -3.31
C SER A 87 -17.63 14.15 -4.38
N GLY A 88 -17.67 13.64 -5.62
CA GLY A 88 -18.50 14.16 -6.71
C GLY A 88 -19.95 13.65 -6.72
N TYR A 89 -20.29 12.66 -5.89
CA TYR A 89 -21.68 12.21 -5.75
C TYR A 89 -22.48 13.23 -4.94
N GLN A 90 -23.75 13.39 -5.30
CA GLN A 90 -24.68 14.24 -4.57
C GLN A 90 -25.17 13.53 -3.31
N HIS A 91 -25.15 14.25 -2.20
CA HIS A 91 -25.65 13.77 -0.91
C HIS A 91 -26.18 14.93 -0.04
N GLU A 92 -26.29 16.14 -0.59
CA GLU A 92 -26.77 17.29 0.14
C GLU A 92 -28.28 17.48 -0.02
N THR A 93 -28.95 17.81 1.08
CA THR A 93 -30.36 18.20 1.13
C THR A 93 -30.55 19.62 1.66
N GLY A 94 -29.48 20.26 2.16
CA GLY A 94 -29.47 21.62 2.67
C GLY A 94 -29.82 21.71 4.16
N HIS A 95 -30.04 20.58 4.83
CA HIS A 95 -30.33 20.54 6.27
C HIS A 95 -29.05 20.58 7.12
N LYS A 96 -29.16 21.06 8.37
CA LYS A 96 -28.03 21.09 9.30
C LYS A 96 -27.74 19.68 9.84
N GLY A 97 -26.46 19.38 10.08
CA GLY A 97 -25.99 18.08 10.60
C GLY A 97 -25.73 17.03 9.51
N GLU A 98 -26.13 17.29 8.26
CA GLU A 98 -25.94 16.33 7.17
C GLU A 98 -24.47 16.24 6.70
N LEU A 99 -24.13 15.07 6.16
CA LEU A 99 -22.92 14.86 5.37
C LEU A 99 -23.18 15.43 3.98
N LYS A 100 -22.46 16.50 3.61
CA LYS A 100 -22.77 17.25 2.38
C LYS A 100 -22.09 16.68 1.14
N LEU A 101 -20.92 16.08 1.30
CA LEU A 101 -20.23 15.41 0.19
C LEU A 101 -20.70 13.97 0.07
N GLY A 102 -20.95 13.53 -1.16
CA GLY A 102 -21.22 12.12 -1.42
C GLY A 102 -20.01 11.23 -1.20
N TYR A 103 -20.29 9.92 -1.10
CA TYR A 103 -19.28 8.91 -0.86
C TYR A 103 -19.54 7.66 -1.71
N TYR A 104 -18.49 7.07 -2.27
CA TYR A 104 -18.63 5.89 -3.11
C TYR A 104 -18.62 4.60 -2.27
N PHE A 105 -19.61 3.73 -2.50
CA PHE A 105 -19.69 2.41 -1.90
C PHE A 105 -19.89 1.36 -2.99
N ASP A 106 -19.30 0.18 -2.78
CA ASP A 106 -19.65 -0.98 -3.59
C ASP A 106 -21.11 -1.38 -3.36
N HIS A 107 -21.82 -1.63 -4.46
CA HIS A 107 -23.23 -1.99 -4.47
C HIS A 107 -23.50 -3.37 -3.86
N THR A 108 -22.53 -4.29 -3.96
CA THR A 108 -22.70 -5.67 -3.48
C THR A 108 -22.26 -5.80 -2.03
N SER A 109 -21.03 -5.43 -1.71
CA SER A 109 -20.46 -5.56 -0.36
C SER A 109 -20.85 -4.42 0.58
N GLY A 110 -21.21 -3.26 0.05
CA GLY A 110 -21.41 -2.06 0.86
C GLY A 110 -20.13 -1.48 1.46
N LEU A 111 -18.94 -1.96 1.03
CA LEU A 111 -17.65 -1.49 1.52
C LEU A 111 -17.12 -0.31 0.69
N PRO A 112 -16.24 0.53 1.27
CA PRO A 112 -15.61 1.62 0.56
C PRO A 112 -14.44 1.12 -0.31
N ILE A 113 -14.76 0.53 -1.46
CA ILE A 113 -13.74 0.02 -2.40
C ILE A 113 -13.14 1.17 -3.21
N ILE A 114 -11.89 1.02 -3.64
CA ILE A 114 -11.27 1.90 -4.64
C ILE A 114 -11.47 1.24 -6.00
N PRO A 115 -12.23 1.85 -6.93
CA PRO A 115 -12.47 1.25 -8.24
C PRO A 115 -11.17 1.04 -9.02
N GLY A 116 -11.05 -0.10 -9.69
CA GLY A 116 -9.94 -0.44 -10.59
C GLY A 116 -9.82 0.56 -11.74
N SER A 117 -10.94 1.15 -12.18
CA SER A 117 -10.95 2.25 -13.15
C SER A 117 -10.29 3.53 -12.60
N SER A 118 -10.47 3.83 -11.31
CA SER A 118 -9.83 4.98 -10.65
C SER A 118 -8.34 4.75 -10.47
N ILE A 119 -7.94 3.53 -10.09
CA ILE A 119 -6.53 3.11 -10.00
C ILE A 119 -5.88 3.22 -11.39
N LYS A 120 -6.51 2.65 -12.42
CA LYS A 120 -6.06 2.73 -13.81
C LYS A 120 -5.92 4.18 -14.28
N GLY A 121 -6.91 5.03 -13.96
CA GLY A 121 -6.91 6.44 -14.33
C GLY A 121 -5.77 7.23 -13.69
N MET A 122 -5.53 7.03 -12.39
CA MET A 122 -4.41 7.65 -11.67
C MET A 122 -3.07 7.19 -12.24
N LEU A 123 -2.88 5.87 -12.39
CA LEU A 123 -1.64 5.32 -12.93
C LEU A 123 -1.38 5.87 -14.33
N ARG A 124 -2.40 5.88 -15.21
CA ARG A 124 -2.27 6.46 -16.55
C ARG A 124 -1.93 7.95 -16.53
N ALA A 125 -2.46 8.73 -15.57
CA ALA A 125 -2.11 10.14 -15.46
C ALA A 125 -0.62 10.34 -15.12
N CYS A 126 -0.02 9.44 -14.33
CA CYS A 126 1.41 9.47 -14.00
C CYS A 126 2.30 9.26 -15.23
N PHE A 127 1.82 8.54 -16.25
CA PHE A 127 2.57 8.33 -17.50
C PHE A 127 2.79 9.62 -18.31
N ARG A 128 2.19 10.76 -17.93
CA ARG A 128 2.56 12.07 -18.47
C ARG A 128 3.97 12.51 -18.06
N HIS A 129 4.50 11.98 -16.96
CA HIS A 129 5.83 12.28 -16.45
C HIS A 129 6.83 11.23 -16.95
N HIS A 130 7.25 11.35 -18.21
CA HIS A 130 8.11 10.34 -18.86
C HIS A 130 9.41 10.07 -18.08
N ASP A 131 10.09 11.14 -17.62
CA ASP A 131 11.36 11.05 -16.89
C ASP A 131 11.21 10.25 -15.58
N LEU A 132 10.07 10.42 -14.90
CA LEU A 132 9.76 9.68 -13.67
C LEU A 132 9.64 8.18 -13.98
N ILE A 133 8.83 7.81 -14.98
CA ILE A 133 8.63 6.39 -15.35
C ILE A 133 9.95 5.74 -15.77
N GLN A 134 10.76 6.43 -16.57
CA GLN A 134 12.08 5.96 -16.99
C GLN A 134 13.03 5.78 -15.82
N GLY A 135 13.01 6.71 -14.85
CA GLY A 135 13.80 6.65 -13.62
C GLY A 135 13.42 5.47 -12.74
N LEU A 136 12.13 5.31 -12.42
CA LEU A 136 11.64 4.21 -11.56
C LEU A 136 11.89 2.83 -12.19
N LEU A 137 11.80 2.71 -13.52
CA LEU A 137 12.11 1.48 -14.24
C LEU A 137 13.61 1.27 -14.51
N HIS A 138 14.47 2.25 -14.19
CA HIS A 138 15.90 2.28 -14.54
C HIS A 138 16.16 2.05 -16.05
N LYS A 139 15.30 2.61 -16.91
CA LYS A 139 15.34 2.46 -18.38
C LYS A 139 15.24 3.82 -19.08
N PRO A 140 16.35 4.56 -19.25
CA PRO A 140 16.33 5.93 -19.78
C PRO A 140 15.88 6.03 -21.24
N GLN A 141 16.04 4.97 -22.04
CA GLN A 141 15.65 4.94 -23.46
C GLN A 141 14.28 4.29 -23.70
N LEU A 142 13.50 4.06 -22.64
CA LEU A 142 12.19 3.45 -22.76
C LEU A 142 11.22 4.39 -23.48
N ASN A 143 10.51 3.86 -24.49
CA ASN A 143 9.38 4.54 -25.11
C ASN A 143 8.16 4.47 -24.18
N VAL A 144 8.01 5.48 -23.31
CA VAL A 144 6.93 5.56 -22.31
C VAL A 144 5.56 5.62 -22.97
N SER A 145 5.41 6.31 -24.10
CA SER A 145 4.13 6.38 -24.82
C SER A 145 3.71 5.02 -25.40
N ALA A 146 4.66 4.24 -25.92
CA ALA A 146 4.39 2.87 -26.33
C ALA A 146 3.97 1.99 -25.14
N LEU A 147 4.65 2.14 -23.99
CA LEU A 147 4.29 1.42 -22.77
C LEU A 147 2.89 1.81 -22.26
N GLU A 148 2.55 3.11 -22.26
CA GLU A 148 1.22 3.59 -21.86
C GLU A 148 0.13 2.95 -22.72
N GLN A 149 0.29 2.94 -24.05
CA GLN A 149 -0.68 2.32 -24.96
C GLN A 149 -0.79 0.82 -24.75
N ALA A 150 0.34 0.14 -24.48
CA ALA A 150 0.34 -1.29 -24.26
C ALA A 150 -0.39 -1.67 -22.96
N ILE A 151 -0.12 -0.97 -21.86
CA ILE A 151 -0.72 -1.22 -20.54
C ILE A 151 -2.21 -0.82 -20.51
N PHE A 152 -2.54 0.39 -20.96
CA PHE A 152 -3.85 0.97 -20.70
C PHE A 152 -4.85 0.82 -21.84
N CYS A 153 -4.35 0.67 -23.07
CA CYS A 153 -5.19 0.55 -24.27
C CYS A 153 -5.11 -0.83 -24.92
N GLY A 154 -4.23 -1.73 -24.45
CA GLY A 154 -4.01 -3.04 -25.04
C GLY A 154 -3.55 -2.94 -26.48
N LYS A 155 -2.60 -2.04 -26.77
CA LYS A 155 -2.05 -1.83 -28.11
C LYS A 155 -0.54 -1.85 -28.12
N ASP A 156 0.05 -2.67 -28.97
CA ASP A 156 1.49 -2.75 -29.16
C ASP A 156 1.93 -1.87 -30.34
N LEU A 157 3.11 -1.25 -30.23
CA LEU A 157 3.70 -0.48 -31.32
C LEU A 157 4.40 -1.45 -32.26
N ASP A 158 3.95 -1.50 -33.51
CA ASP A 158 4.64 -2.21 -34.58
C ASP A 158 5.90 -1.44 -35.00
N PRO A 159 7.11 -2.02 -34.88
CA PRO A 159 8.36 -1.36 -35.24
C PRO A 159 8.48 -1.02 -36.72
N GLU A 160 7.88 -1.82 -37.61
CA GLU A 160 8.01 -1.67 -39.06
C GLU A 160 7.05 -0.58 -39.57
N THR A 161 5.77 -0.70 -39.23
CA THR A 161 4.74 0.23 -39.70
C THR A 161 4.64 1.50 -38.87
N LYS A 162 5.25 1.52 -37.67
CA LYS A 162 5.14 2.60 -36.66
C LYS A 162 3.69 2.90 -36.27
N THR A 163 2.83 1.89 -36.32
CA THR A 163 1.40 1.99 -35.96
C THR A 163 1.07 1.17 -34.73
N TYR A 164 0.02 1.54 -34.02
CA TYR A 164 -0.47 0.80 -32.86
C TYR A 164 -1.44 -0.31 -33.27
N GLN A 165 -1.08 -1.55 -33.00
CA GLN A 165 -1.88 -2.72 -33.31
C GLN A 165 -2.57 -3.25 -32.04
N PRO A 166 -3.83 -3.72 -32.14
CA PRO A 166 -4.54 -4.27 -31.00
C PRO A 166 -3.89 -5.56 -30.50
N ARG A 167 -3.71 -5.66 -29.20
CA ARG A 167 -3.27 -6.87 -28.50
C ARG A 167 -4.49 -7.76 -28.21
N PRO A 168 -4.37 -9.11 -28.26
CA PRO A 168 -5.43 -10.02 -27.81
C PRO A 168 -5.87 -9.72 -26.38
N MET A 169 -7.19 -9.68 -26.13
CA MET A 169 -7.79 -9.36 -24.83
C MET A 169 -7.21 -10.15 -23.62
N PRO A 170 -6.90 -11.46 -23.73
CA PRO A 170 -6.31 -12.21 -22.62
C PRO A 170 -4.94 -11.67 -22.19
N LEU A 171 -4.20 -11.03 -23.10
CA LEU A 171 -2.87 -10.49 -22.84
C LEU A 171 -2.91 -9.03 -22.34
N HIS A 172 -4.10 -8.48 -22.07
CA HIS A 172 -4.26 -7.15 -21.50
C HIS A 172 -4.02 -7.19 -20.00
N ASP A 173 -3.39 -6.13 -19.49
CA ASP A 173 -3.33 -5.89 -18.05
C ASP A 173 -4.71 -5.59 -17.49
N CYS A 174 -5.04 -6.21 -16.36
CA CYS A 174 -6.28 -5.96 -15.64
C CYS A 174 -6.02 -5.30 -14.28
N PHE A 175 -6.79 -4.25 -14.03
CA PHE A 175 -6.77 -3.46 -12.80
C PHE A 175 -8.03 -3.80 -12.01
N PHE A 176 -7.87 -4.52 -10.90
CA PHE A 176 -8.99 -4.89 -10.05
C PHE A 176 -9.31 -3.80 -9.03
N ASP A 177 -10.51 -3.87 -8.44
CA ASP A 177 -10.88 -3.01 -7.34
C ASP A 177 -10.05 -3.33 -6.09
N ALA A 178 -9.65 -2.30 -5.35
CA ALA A 178 -8.97 -2.47 -4.08
C ALA A 178 -9.98 -2.51 -2.93
N PHE A 179 -9.93 -3.59 -2.14
CA PHE A 179 -10.85 -3.83 -1.04
C PHE A 179 -10.20 -3.52 0.31
N PRO A 180 -10.94 -2.94 1.26
CA PRO A 180 -10.47 -2.83 2.64
C PRO A 180 -10.50 -4.22 3.29
N ILE A 181 -9.34 -4.70 3.73
CA ILE A 181 -9.16 -6.05 4.32
C ILE A 181 -8.91 -6.01 5.83
N GLY A 182 -8.63 -4.84 6.39
CA GLY A 182 -8.38 -4.75 7.82
C GLY A 182 -7.96 -3.37 8.28
N SER A 183 -7.38 -3.35 9.47
CA SER A 183 -6.78 -2.17 10.08
C SER A 183 -5.42 -2.57 10.63
N LEU A 184 -4.43 -1.67 10.54
CA LEU A 184 -3.12 -1.88 11.17
C LEU A 184 -3.23 -1.99 12.69
N ASN A 185 -4.31 -1.48 13.28
CA ASN A 185 -4.65 -1.68 14.68
C ASN A 185 -5.81 -2.69 14.80
N PRO A 186 -5.55 -3.97 15.14
CA PRO A 186 -6.58 -5.00 15.22
C PRO A 186 -7.71 -4.71 16.22
N LYS A 187 -7.45 -3.89 17.25
CA LYS A 187 -8.45 -3.48 18.25
C LYS A 187 -9.36 -2.36 17.72
N GLU A 188 -8.91 -1.62 16.71
CA GLU A 188 -9.62 -0.51 16.11
C GLU A 188 -9.99 -0.84 14.66
N ARG A 189 -11.17 -1.42 14.48
CA ARG A 189 -11.66 -1.84 13.16
C ARG A 189 -12.67 -0.86 12.54
N ARG A 190 -12.93 0.30 13.18
CA ARG A 190 -13.86 1.29 12.59
C ARG A 190 -13.34 1.74 11.23
N ILE A 191 -14.23 1.83 10.25
CA ILE A 191 -13.86 2.16 8.87
C ILE A 191 -13.88 3.65 8.62
N PHE A 192 -14.93 4.31 9.15
CA PHE A 192 -15.26 5.67 8.77
C PHE A 192 -15.01 6.66 9.90
N GLU A 193 -14.78 7.89 9.50
CA GLU A 193 -14.71 9.05 10.37
C GLU A 193 -15.34 10.24 9.66
N GLN A 194 -15.94 11.13 10.45
CA GLN A 194 -16.45 12.39 9.95
C GLN A 194 -15.32 13.43 9.97
N ASP A 195 -15.28 14.25 8.92
CA ASP A 195 -14.33 15.33 8.79
C ASP A 195 -15.06 16.58 8.25
N TYR A 196 -14.43 17.74 8.36
CA TYR A 196 -15.05 19.02 8.04
C TYR A 196 -14.16 19.88 7.14
N LEU A 197 -14.74 20.42 6.06
CA LEU A 197 -14.14 21.53 5.34
C LEU A 197 -14.78 22.84 5.75
N THR A 198 -13.96 23.85 6.01
CA THR A 198 -14.41 25.21 6.32
C THR A 198 -13.94 26.17 5.22
N PRO A 199 -14.51 26.10 4.00
CA PRO A 199 -14.12 27.00 2.93
C PRO A 199 -14.52 28.43 3.27
N HIS A 200 -13.59 29.37 3.13
CA HIS A 200 -13.91 30.80 3.12
C HIS A 200 -14.41 31.16 1.72
N ASN A 201 -15.56 31.82 1.61
CA ASN A 201 -16.17 32.14 0.31
C ASN A 201 -15.37 33.24 -0.41
N PRO A 202 -14.73 32.96 -1.56
CA PRO A 202 -14.00 33.99 -2.29
C PRO A 202 -14.91 35.02 -2.98
N ARG A 203 -16.23 34.73 -3.09
CA ARG A 203 -17.23 35.68 -3.62
C ARG A 203 -17.39 36.93 -2.75
N ASP A 204 -16.97 36.89 -1.50
CA ASP A 204 -17.05 38.00 -0.54
C ASP A 204 -15.74 38.85 -0.52
N GLY A 205 -14.83 38.66 -1.48
CA GLY A 205 -13.56 39.40 -1.57
C GLY A 205 -12.64 39.19 -0.36
N ALA A 206 -11.77 40.16 -0.05
CA ALA A 206 -10.89 40.11 1.12
C ALA A 206 -11.67 40.09 2.47
N ALA A 207 -12.90 40.61 2.49
CA ALA A 207 -13.77 40.58 3.66
C ALA A 207 -14.33 39.17 3.98
N GLY A 208 -14.44 38.31 2.96
CA GLY A 208 -14.86 36.91 3.10
C GLY A 208 -13.90 36.03 3.90
N GLN A 209 -12.63 36.44 4.03
CA GLN A 209 -11.62 35.74 4.84
C GLN A 209 -11.89 35.87 6.35
N PHE A 210 -12.58 36.95 6.77
CA PHE A 210 -12.90 37.21 8.18
C PHE A 210 -14.31 36.78 8.57
N LYS A 211 -15.10 36.27 7.63
CA LYS A 211 -16.45 35.78 7.87
C LYS A 211 -16.38 34.36 8.43
N GLU A 212 -17.21 34.06 9.43
CA GLU A 212 -17.28 32.72 10.01
C GLU A 212 -17.59 31.68 8.91
N PRO A 213 -16.72 30.69 8.71
CA PRO A 213 -16.91 29.69 7.66
C PRO A 213 -18.05 28.74 8.07
N VAL A 214 -18.84 28.31 7.08
CA VAL A 214 -19.87 27.29 7.30
C VAL A 214 -19.20 25.92 7.16
N PRO A 215 -19.10 25.11 8.23
CA PRO A 215 -18.52 23.79 8.14
C PRO A 215 -19.32 22.90 7.18
N VAL A 216 -18.60 22.22 6.29
CA VAL A 216 -19.10 21.24 5.35
C VAL A 216 -18.63 19.89 5.85
N SER A 217 -19.53 19.16 6.51
CA SER A 217 -19.22 17.85 7.05
C SER A 217 -19.23 16.78 5.95
N PHE A 218 -18.34 15.80 6.01
CA PHE A 218 -18.26 14.71 5.05
C PHE A 218 -17.71 13.43 5.67
N LEU A 219 -18.01 12.31 5.02
CA LEU A 219 -17.50 11.00 5.41
C LEU A 219 -16.17 10.72 4.74
N LYS A 220 -15.23 10.15 5.47
CA LYS A 220 -13.98 9.61 4.93
C LYS A 220 -13.69 8.24 5.54
N VAL A 221 -12.85 7.47 4.87
CA VAL A 221 -12.20 6.30 5.47
C VAL A 221 -11.07 6.78 6.39
N ARG A 222 -10.96 6.15 7.54
CA ARG A 222 -9.96 6.45 8.57
C ARG A 222 -8.53 6.18 8.06
N PRO A 223 -7.52 6.80 8.70
CA PRO A 223 -6.15 6.31 8.62
C PRO A 223 -6.05 4.87 9.14
N ASP A 224 -4.95 4.21 8.79
CA ASP A 224 -4.57 2.86 9.20
C ASP A 224 -5.47 1.74 8.66
N ILE A 225 -6.35 2.04 7.70
CA ILE A 225 -7.17 1.04 7.02
C ILE A 225 -6.36 0.38 5.91
N LEU A 226 -6.25 -0.93 6.00
CA LEU A 226 -5.48 -1.75 5.08
C LEU A 226 -6.30 -2.08 3.84
N TYR A 227 -5.79 -1.69 2.68
CA TYR A 227 -6.35 -2.01 1.38
C TYR A 227 -5.49 -3.04 0.67
N ARG A 228 -6.14 -4.00 0.00
CA ARG A 228 -5.47 -4.98 -0.87
C ARG A 228 -5.66 -4.59 -2.32
N PHE A 229 -4.55 -4.34 -2.99
CA PHE A 229 -4.47 -4.03 -4.42
C PHE A 229 -4.14 -5.29 -5.21
N ARG A 230 -4.80 -5.47 -6.36
CA ARG A 230 -4.59 -6.63 -7.23
C ARG A 230 -4.49 -6.21 -8.68
N PHE A 231 -3.57 -6.83 -9.39
CA PHE A 231 -3.37 -6.62 -10.82
C PHE A 231 -3.10 -7.96 -11.49
N ARG A 232 -3.70 -8.20 -12.66
CA ARG A 232 -3.23 -9.26 -13.56
C ARG A 232 -2.34 -8.61 -14.60
N LEU A 233 -1.06 -8.97 -14.60
CA LEU A 233 -0.04 -8.28 -15.39
C LEU A 233 0.68 -9.25 -16.31
N GLU A 234 0.85 -8.83 -17.56
CA GLU A 234 1.58 -9.58 -18.59
C GLU A 234 2.95 -8.95 -18.90
N ASP A 235 3.85 -9.70 -19.52
CA ASP A 235 5.12 -9.13 -19.96
C ASP A 235 4.93 -8.27 -21.24
N HIS A 236 5.81 -7.28 -21.41
CA HIS A 236 5.96 -6.51 -22.65
C HIS A 236 7.39 -6.65 -23.16
N GLU A 237 7.71 -7.84 -23.70
CA GLU A 237 9.05 -8.19 -24.18
C GLU A 237 9.61 -7.21 -25.20
N ALA A 238 8.78 -6.71 -26.14
CA ALA A 238 9.17 -5.73 -27.14
C ALA A 238 9.70 -4.40 -26.55
N LEU A 239 9.27 -4.06 -25.33
CA LEU A 239 9.75 -2.89 -24.58
C LEU A 239 10.76 -3.27 -23.49
N GLY A 240 11.06 -4.56 -23.33
CA GLY A 240 11.91 -5.11 -22.28
C GLY A 240 11.38 -4.82 -20.87
N VAL A 241 10.06 -4.73 -20.70
CA VAL A 241 9.41 -4.44 -19.42
C VAL A 241 8.62 -5.67 -18.96
N THR A 242 8.99 -6.22 -17.79
CA THR A 242 8.31 -7.39 -17.22
C THR A 242 7.11 -7.00 -16.37
N ALA A 243 6.19 -7.94 -16.15
CA ALA A 243 5.07 -7.82 -15.23
C ALA A 243 5.52 -7.46 -13.82
N ARG A 244 6.63 -8.03 -13.35
CA ARG A 244 7.21 -7.70 -12.04
C ARG A 244 7.72 -6.26 -11.95
N GLN A 245 8.29 -5.74 -13.03
CA GLN A 245 8.71 -4.33 -13.10
C GLN A 245 7.50 -3.40 -13.10
N LYS A 246 6.44 -3.72 -13.86
CA LYS A 246 5.18 -2.96 -13.81
C LYS A 246 4.55 -2.98 -12.43
N TYR A 247 4.55 -4.14 -11.77
CA TYR A 247 4.07 -4.26 -10.39
C TYR A 247 4.81 -3.31 -9.45
N GLY A 248 6.15 -3.30 -9.47
CA GLY A 248 6.95 -2.38 -8.66
C GLY A 248 6.67 -0.91 -8.97
N LEU A 249 6.60 -0.58 -10.27
CA LEU A 249 6.22 0.75 -10.73
C LEU A 249 4.85 1.17 -10.19
N PHE A 250 3.84 0.31 -10.27
CA PHE A 250 2.49 0.64 -9.82
C PHE A 250 2.41 0.83 -8.31
N SER A 251 3.10 0.00 -7.52
CA SER A 251 3.19 0.22 -6.07
C SER A 251 3.82 1.58 -5.75
N GLU A 252 4.97 1.89 -6.36
CA GLU A 252 5.68 3.15 -6.09
C GLU A 252 4.85 4.38 -6.51
N LEU A 253 4.17 4.30 -7.66
CA LEU A 253 3.29 5.38 -8.11
C LEU A 253 2.08 5.58 -7.20
N ILE A 254 1.47 4.51 -6.70
CA ILE A 254 0.34 4.58 -5.75
C ILE A 254 0.79 5.21 -4.43
N GLU A 255 1.98 4.87 -3.94
CA GLU A 255 2.56 5.46 -2.73
C GLU A 255 2.93 6.94 -2.92
N LEU A 256 3.44 7.32 -4.09
CA LEU A 256 3.89 8.68 -4.37
C LEU A 256 2.74 9.68 -4.61
N PHE A 257 1.72 9.29 -5.38
CA PHE A 257 0.66 10.19 -5.83
C PHE A 257 -0.64 10.07 -5.02
N GLY A 258 -0.87 8.93 -4.38
CA GLY A 258 -2.12 8.61 -3.70
C GLY A 258 -3.29 8.35 -4.65
N LEU A 259 -4.42 7.96 -4.07
CA LEU A 259 -5.67 7.64 -4.77
C LEU A 259 -6.87 8.35 -4.13
N GLY A 260 -7.90 8.59 -4.92
CA GLY A 260 -9.13 9.23 -4.44
C GLY A 260 -9.12 10.76 -4.61
N ALA A 261 -9.95 11.44 -3.83
CA ALA A 261 -10.15 12.88 -3.94
C ALA A 261 -9.21 13.65 -3.00
N LYS A 262 -8.87 14.89 -3.40
CA LYS A 262 -8.12 15.86 -2.58
C LYS A 262 -6.71 15.40 -2.15
N THR A 263 -6.03 14.66 -3.01
CA THR A 263 -4.63 14.22 -2.79
C THR A 263 -3.65 15.37 -2.59
N ALA A 264 -3.90 16.51 -3.22
CA ALA A 264 -3.07 17.71 -3.08
C ALA A 264 -3.06 18.30 -1.65
N VAL A 265 -4.09 18.03 -0.84
CA VAL A 265 -4.15 18.47 0.58
C VAL A 265 -3.93 17.30 1.55
N GLY A 266 -3.44 16.17 1.05
CA GLY A 266 -2.96 15.04 1.85
C GLY A 266 -3.89 13.83 1.95
N TYR A 267 -5.14 13.89 1.48
CA TYR A 267 -6.02 12.71 1.51
C TYR A 267 -5.57 11.63 0.54
N GLY A 268 -5.83 10.37 0.87
CA GLY A 268 -5.68 9.27 -0.06
C GLY A 268 -4.24 8.83 -0.32
N HIS A 269 -3.31 9.16 0.58
CA HIS A 269 -1.97 8.60 0.58
C HIS A 269 -1.93 7.25 1.31
N PHE A 270 -0.99 6.40 0.89
CA PHE A 270 -0.85 5.03 1.38
C PHE A 270 0.59 4.74 1.76
N VAL A 271 0.77 3.82 2.72
CA VAL A 271 2.07 3.25 3.07
C VAL A 271 2.02 1.75 2.86
N MET A 272 2.96 1.24 2.08
CA MET A 272 3.07 -0.19 1.76
C MET A 272 3.27 -1.01 3.03
N GLN A 273 2.63 -2.17 3.08
CA GLN A 273 2.79 -3.13 4.15
C GLN A 273 3.46 -4.38 3.61
N GLU A 274 4.37 -4.94 4.40
CA GLU A 274 4.91 -6.26 4.12
C GLU A 274 3.78 -7.29 4.22
N THR A 275 3.44 -7.92 3.10
CA THR A 275 2.45 -8.98 3.05
C THR A 275 2.97 -10.16 3.88
N LYS A 276 2.42 -10.35 5.08
CA LYS A 276 2.50 -11.64 5.77
C LYS A 276 1.61 -12.62 5.02
N ILE A 277 2.14 -13.21 3.95
CA ILE A 277 1.49 -14.36 3.32
C ILE A 277 1.53 -15.48 4.38
N PRO A 278 0.39 -15.97 4.90
CA PRO A 278 0.41 -17.19 5.70
C PRO A 278 0.96 -18.30 4.81
N ASP A 279 1.95 -19.06 5.27
CA ASP A 279 2.65 -20.10 4.52
C ASP A 279 1.67 -20.98 3.72
N ILE A 280 1.51 -20.68 2.43
CA ILE A 280 0.82 -21.56 1.50
C ILE A 280 1.86 -22.57 1.07
N ASN A 281 1.87 -23.69 1.78
CA ASN A 281 2.66 -24.88 1.51
C ASN A 281 2.48 -25.30 0.04
N PRO A 282 3.50 -25.22 -0.83
CA PRO A 282 3.34 -25.56 -2.23
C PRO A 282 3.57 -27.06 -2.43
N ASN A 283 2.53 -27.88 -2.19
CA ASN A 283 2.10 -29.02 -3.04
C ASN A 283 1.19 -30.00 -2.27
N PRO A 284 0.06 -30.43 -2.86
CA PRO A 284 -0.59 -31.70 -2.56
C PRO A 284 -0.24 -32.72 -3.67
N ALA A 285 0.86 -33.45 -3.50
CA ALA A 285 1.11 -34.65 -4.31
C ALA A 285 1.84 -35.70 -3.48
N GLU A 286 1.23 -36.88 -3.45
CA GLU A 286 1.75 -38.19 -2.99
C GLU A 286 1.71 -38.49 -1.48
N THR A 287 0.49 -38.76 -1.01
CA THR A 287 0.28 -39.71 0.10
C THR A 287 0.57 -41.12 -0.40
N ILE A 288 1.78 -41.64 -0.14
CA ILE A 288 2.04 -43.08 -0.10
C ILE A 288 2.30 -43.45 1.36
N GLU A 289 1.34 -44.16 1.95
CA GLU A 289 1.48 -44.76 3.27
C GLU A 289 2.46 -45.94 3.27
N LYS A 290 3.32 -46.01 4.30
CA LYS A 290 3.60 -47.15 5.22
C LYS A 290 5.02 -47.07 5.80
N PRO A 291 5.36 -47.75 6.90
CA PRO A 291 4.66 -47.98 8.18
C PRO A 291 5.51 -47.55 9.40
N GLN A 292 4.91 -47.52 10.60
CA GLN A 292 5.55 -47.08 11.85
C GLN A 292 6.57 -48.06 12.46
N SER A 293 7.58 -47.47 13.14
CA SER A 293 8.35 -47.89 14.36
C SER A 293 9.87 -48.03 14.16
N PRO A 294 10.74 -47.81 15.18
CA PRO A 294 10.56 -47.24 16.54
C PRO A 294 11.46 -46.01 16.83
N SER A 295 11.19 -45.36 17.96
CA SER A 295 11.85 -44.17 18.52
C SER A 295 13.29 -44.40 19.01
N THR A 296 14.20 -43.46 18.72
CA THR A 296 15.41 -43.15 19.51
C THR A 296 15.97 -41.76 19.12
N PRO A 297 16.75 -41.09 19.99
CA PRO A 297 16.42 -39.83 20.65
C PRO A 297 16.77 -38.57 19.84
N GLU A 298 15.98 -37.52 20.08
CA GLU A 298 16.16 -36.17 19.53
C GLU A 298 17.58 -35.64 19.78
N THR A 299 18.28 -35.35 18.70
CA THR A 299 19.41 -34.40 18.71
C THR A 299 18.81 -33.00 18.54
N PRO A 300 19.16 -32.01 19.39
CA PRO A 300 18.52 -30.70 19.30
C PRO A 300 18.85 -30.04 17.95
N LEU A 301 17.79 -29.75 17.18
CA LEU A 301 17.84 -28.89 16.01
C LEU A 301 18.39 -27.51 16.43
N VAL A 302 19.58 -27.19 15.97
CA VAL A 302 20.16 -25.83 16.07
C VAL A 302 19.25 -24.90 15.28
N GLN A 303 18.56 -24.00 15.98
CA GLN A 303 17.81 -22.91 15.36
C GLN A 303 18.79 -22.02 14.58
N GLU A 304 18.64 -21.94 13.25
CA GLU A 304 19.36 -20.96 12.45
C GLU A 304 18.89 -19.54 12.83
N GLN A 305 19.70 -18.82 13.62
CA GLN A 305 19.43 -17.43 13.92
C GLN A 305 19.69 -16.54 12.69
N PRO A 306 18.76 -15.65 12.29
CA PRO A 306 18.95 -14.77 11.16
C PRO A 306 20.17 -13.84 11.35
N LEU A 307 20.80 -13.44 10.24
CA LEU A 307 21.90 -12.47 10.24
C LEU A 307 21.40 -11.12 10.81
N PRO A 308 22.12 -10.49 11.77
CA PRO A 308 21.75 -9.16 12.25
C PRO A 308 21.87 -8.12 11.14
N ASN A 309 20.85 -7.26 11.02
CA ASN A 309 20.82 -6.13 10.08
C ASN A 309 21.42 -4.88 10.73
N TYR A 310 22.47 -4.31 10.14
CA TYR A 310 23.15 -3.14 10.68
C TYR A 310 22.85 -1.88 9.86
N THR A 311 22.42 -0.81 10.52
CA THR A 311 22.28 0.51 9.88
C THR A 311 23.64 1.15 9.61
N PHE A 312 23.74 2.06 8.64
CA PHE A 312 24.98 2.83 8.42
C PHE A 312 25.48 3.56 9.67
N SER A 313 24.56 4.04 10.51
CA SER A 313 24.87 4.69 11.78
C SER A 313 25.57 3.73 12.76
N GLU A 314 25.13 2.48 12.82
CA GLU A 314 25.74 1.43 13.64
C GLU A 314 27.10 0.98 13.11
N LEU A 315 27.27 0.88 11.79
CA LEU A 315 28.57 0.59 11.18
C LEU A 315 29.59 1.69 11.47
N LYS A 316 29.17 2.96 11.43
CA LYS A 316 30.01 4.11 11.76
C LYS A 316 30.35 4.17 13.25
N ALA A 317 29.41 3.78 14.12
CA ALA A 317 29.66 3.64 15.55
C ALA A 317 30.61 2.48 15.86
N ALA A 318 30.46 1.34 15.20
CA ALA A 318 31.36 0.19 15.30
C ALA A 318 32.78 0.57 14.87
N TYR A 319 32.94 1.30 13.76
CA TYR A 319 34.26 1.81 13.36
C TYR A 319 34.90 2.72 14.43
N ARG A 320 34.16 3.68 14.98
CA ARG A 320 34.68 4.62 15.99
C ARG A 320 35.04 3.95 17.31
N LYS A 321 34.33 2.89 17.70
CA LYS A 321 34.52 2.16 18.95
C LYS A 321 35.38 0.90 18.80
N GLY A 322 35.87 0.58 17.59
CA GLY A 322 36.60 -0.67 17.31
C GLY A 322 35.73 -1.93 17.43
N GLY A 323 34.42 -1.80 17.23
CA GLY A 323 33.44 -2.89 17.26
C GLY A 323 33.50 -3.81 16.03
N ASN A 324 32.97 -5.02 16.20
CA ASN A 324 32.88 -6.02 15.14
C ASN A 324 31.44 -6.17 14.67
N ILE A 325 31.24 -6.49 13.39
CA ILE A 325 29.96 -6.94 12.85
C ILE A 325 29.99 -8.44 12.55
N ILE A 326 28.83 -9.05 12.41
CA ILE A 326 28.70 -10.49 12.09
C ILE A 326 28.39 -10.63 10.60
N GLY A 327 29.11 -11.51 9.92
CA GLY A 327 28.85 -11.90 8.54
C GLY A 327 28.92 -13.42 8.34
N LEU A 328 28.29 -13.91 7.28
CA LEU A 328 28.25 -15.32 6.89
C LEU A 328 29.22 -15.59 5.75
N VAL A 329 30.12 -16.56 5.91
CA VAL A 329 31.07 -16.94 4.85
C VAL A 329 30.34 -17.72 3.75
N LYS A 330 30.29 -17.18 2.54
CA LYS A 330 29.71 -17.82 1.35
C LYS A 330 30.73 -18.59 0.53
N ASP A 331 31.97 -18.13 0.51
CA ASP A 331 33.05 -18.79 -0.24
C ASP A 331 34.41 -18.55 0.41
N ASN A 332 35.35 -19.48 0.23
CA ASN A 332 36.72 -19.39 0.71
C ASN A 332 37.68 -19.94 -0.35
N VAL A 333 38.26 -19.05 -1.15
CA VAL A 333 39.22 -19.40 -2.20
C VAL A 333 40.52 -18.63 -1.96
N ASN A 334 41.66 -19.31 -1.96
CA ASN A 334 42.99 -18.69 -1.87
C ASN A 334 43.19 -17.71 -0.68
N LYS A 335 42.70 -18.06 0.51
CA LYS A 335 42.72 -17.22 1.73
C LYS A 335 41.94 -15.90 1.60
N GLN A 336 40.99 -15.84 0.65
CA GLN A 336 40.00 -14.78 0.51
C GLN A 336 38.62 -15.34 0.85
N LEU A 337 37.97 -14.71 1.83
CA LEU A 337 36.60 -15.01 2.21
C LEU A 337 35.66 -14.09 1.47
N LEU A 338 34.63 -14.65 0.82
CA LEU A 338 33.45 -13.90 0.43
C LEU A 338 32.46 -13.97 1.58
N VAL A 339 32.16 -12.82 2.19
CA VAL A 339 31.29 -12.74 3.37
C VAL A 339 30.07 -11.89 3.07
N GLU A 340 28.89 -12.42 3.40
CA GLU A 340 27.62 -11.69 3.34
C GLU A 340 27.26 -11.09 4.70
N TYR A 341 26.79 -9.85 4.67
CA TYR A 341 26.30 -9.12 5.84
C TYR A 341 25.10 -8.28 5.44
N MET A 342 24.15 -8.08 6.37
CA MET A 342 22.95 -7.28 6.09
C MET A 342 23.13 -5.83 6.53
N THR A 343 22.79 -4.90 5.65
CA THR A 343 22.78 -3.46 5.93
C THR A 343 21.58 -2.77 5.32
N ASP A 344 20.85 -1.98 6.10
CA ASP A 344 19.63 -1.27 5.69
C ASP A 344 18.66 -2.16 4.90
N GLY A 345 18.50 -3.41 5.34
CA GLY A 345 17.59 -4.37 4.71
C GLY A 345 18.10 -5.00 3.41
N SER A 346 19.32 -4.69 2.98
CA SER A 346 19.97 -5.29 1.80
C SER A 346 21.14 -6.18 2.19
N ILE A 347 21.24 -7.35 1.57
CA ILE A 347 22.43 -8.21 1.69
C ILE A 347 23.56 -7.59 0.88
N ARG A 348 24.72 -7.37 1.52
CA ARG A 348 25.94 -6.91 0.87
C ARG A 348 27.04 -7.95 1.02
N GLN A 349 27.93 -7.99 0.04
CA GLN A 349 29.09 -8.89 0.02
C GLN A 349 30.38 -8.10 0.24
N ALA A 350 31.32 -8.70 0.96
CA ALA A 350 32.67 -8.18 1.14
C ALA A 350 33.70 -9.29 0.96
N THR A 351 34.80 -8.97 0.28
CA THR A 351 35.95 -9.88 0.15
C THR A 351 37.01 -9.55 1.19
N ILE A 352 37.42 -10.53 1.99
CA ILE A 352 38.32 -10.33 3.13
C ILE A 352 39.49 -11.30 3.04
N ARG A 353 40.72 -10.77 3.15
CA ARG A 353 41.94 -11.60 3.27
C ARG A 353 42.21 -11.92 4.74
N TYR A 354 42.49 -13.18 5.06
CA TYR A 354 42.90 -13.61 6.41
C TYR A 354 44.31 -14.22 6.40
N ALA A 355 45.08 -13.96 7.46
CA ALA A 355 46.48 -14.38 7.58
C ALA A 355 46.70 -15.65 8.44
N GLY A 356 45.64 -16.31 8.89
CA GLY A 356 45.69 -17.46 9.80
C GLY A 356 45.95 -18.82 9.12
N SER A 357 46.43 -19.80 9.90
CA SER A 357 46.71 -21.18 9.49
C SER A 357 45.49 -22.10 9.47
N SER A 358 44.35 -21.66 10.02
CA SER A 358 43.10 -22.42 10.10
C SER A 358 42.19 -22.13 8.91
N SER A 359 41.86 -23.16 8.12
CA SER A 359 40.89 -23.09 7.04
C SER A 359 39.51 -22.71 7.58
N ILE A 360 38.92 -21.63 7.04
CA ILE A 360 37.57 -21.19 7.44
C ILE A 360 36.52 -21.93 6.63
N THR A 361 35.57 -22.58 7.31
CA THR A 361 34.52 -23.37 6.68
C THR A 361 33.45 -22.46 6.06
N VAL A 362 33.02 -22.78 4.84
CA VAL A 362 31.86 -22.14 4.20
C VAL A 362 30.62 -22.39 5.06
N GLY A 363 29.80 -21.36 5.29
CA GLY A 363 28.66 -21.40 6.22
C GLY A 363 28.98 -20.95 7.65
N ALA A 364 30.25 -20.69 8.00
CA ALA A 364 30.60 -20.19 9.32
C ALA A 364 30.25 -18.70 9.50
N ARG A 365 29.82 -18.34 10.72
CA ARG A 365 29.63 -16.94 11.14
C ARG A 365 30.94 -16.36 11.65
N VAL A 366 31.33 -15.22 11.10
CA VAL A 366 32.62 -14.58 11.36
C VAL A 366 32.43 -13.14 11.82
N ARG A 367 33.25 -12.74 12.79
CA ARG A 367 33.34 -11.36 13.27
C ARG A 367 34.23 -10.57 12.32
N LEU A 368 33.71 -9.47 11.79
CA LEU A 368 34.40 -8.57 10.87
C LEU A 368 34.72 -7.25 11.58
N LYS A 369 36.00 -6.88 11.60
CA LYS A 369 36.47 -5.58 12.09
C LYS A 369 36.35 -4.55 10.98
N VAL A 370 35.65 -3.46 11.22
CA VAL A 370 35.51 -2.36 10.24
C VAL A 370 36.81 -1.55 10.22
N THR A 371 37.48 -1.43 9.07
CA THR A 371 38.83 -0.84 8.99
C THR A 371 38.93 0.48 8.24
N SER A 372 37.92 0.88 7.45
CA SER A 372 37.80 2.23 6.91
C SER A 372 36.39 2.50 6.33
N PRO A 373 35.69 3.58 6.73
CA PRO A 373 34.67 4.19 5.90
C PRO A 373 35.39 5.16 4.93
N GLY A 374 35.35 4.89 3.62
CA GLY A 374 35.97 5.76 2.62
C GLY A 374 35.60 7.23 2.82
N LYS A 375 36.59 8.14 2.68
CA LYS A 375 36.35 9.58 2.76
C LYS A 375 35.37 10.00 1.66
N ALA A 376 34.26 10.64 2.06
CA ALA A 376 33.41 11.52 1.26
C ALA A 376 33.03 11.03 -0.14
N ASN A 377 32.21 9.97 -0.22
CA ASN A 377 31.12 9.82 -1.19
C ASN A 377 30.26 8.63 -0.73
N GLN A 378 28.94 8.77 -0.73
CA GLN A 378 27.98 7.76 -0.22
C GLN A 378 27.97 6.42 -1.01
N SER A 379 28.92 6.21 -1.93
CA SER A 379 28.96 5.08 -2.87
C SER A 379 30.12 4.08 -2.65
N GLN A 380 31.05 4.31 -1.71
CA GLN A 380 32.11 3.32 -1.44
C GLN A 380 31.73 2.34 -0.33
N ALA A 381 31.78 1.04 -0.65
CA ALA A 381 31.54 -0.03 0.32
C ALA A 381 32.60 -0.01 1.44
N PRO A 382 32.21 -0.19 2.71
CA PRO A 382 33.15 -0.27 3.82
C PRO A 382 34.12 -1.44 3.67
N THR A 383 35.37 -1.24 4.09
CA THR A 383 36.40 -2.30 4.05
C THR A 383 36.47 -3.04 5.38
N PHE A 384 36.55 -4.37 5.34
CA PHE A 384 36.50 -5.24 6.50
C PHE A 384 37.79 -6.06 6.67
N GLY A 385 38.19 -6.25 7.92
CA GLY A 385 39.22 -7.22 8.33
C GLY A 385 38.61 -8.37 9.12
N PHE A 386 39.23 -9.55 9.08
CA PHE A 386 38.78 -10.70 9.86
C PHE A 386 39.15 -10.54 11.34
N ALA A 387 38.18 -10.72 12.24
CA ALA A 387 38.36 -10.58 13.70
C ALA A 387 38.21 -11.90 14.49
N GLY A 388 37.68 -12.97 13.88
CA GLY A 388 37.55 -14.30 14.50
C GLY A 388 36.20 -14.98 14.20
N TYR A 389 36.00 -16.19 14.73
CA TYR A 389 34.70 -16.88 14.68
C TYR A 389 33.73 -16.31 15.71
N GLU A 390 32.44 -16.35 15.38
CA GLU A 390 31.38 -16.24 16.38
C GLU A 390 31.25 -17.59 17.10
N ARG A 391 31.39 -17.61 18.44
CA ARG A 391 31.22 -18.81 19.27
C ARG A 391 29.77 -18.95 19.69
#